data_AF-A0A7J8D4J2-F1
#
_entry.id   AF-A0A7J8D4J2-F1
#
_cell.length_a   1.000
_cell.length_b   1.000
_cell.length_c   1.000
_cell.angle_alpha   90.00
_cell.angle_beta   90.00
_cell.angle_gamma   90.00
#
_symmetry.space_group_name_H-M   'P 1'
#
loop_
_entity.id
_entity.type
_entity.pdbx_description
1 polymer ?
#
loop_
_entity_poly.entity_id
_entity_poly.type
_entity_poly.pdbx_seq_one_letter_code
_entity_poly.pdbx_strand_id
1 'polypeptide(L)'
;MGGTSSTRRVTFEADENENITVVKGIRLSENVIDRMKETSPSGSKSQRYSGAYGASVSDEELKRRVAEELALEQAKKESESQKRLKQSKELDRERAFANEQLTRAILRERISSEEERAKAKHLVSVKDVVEMSCLQGNL
;
A
#
# COMPACT_ATOMS: atom_id res chain seq x y z
N MET A 1 -37.82 -2.85 -33.02
CA MET A 1 -37.34 -2.41 -31.70
C MET A 1 -36.53 -1.13 -31.90
N GLY A 2 -37.14 0.04 -31.68
CA GLY A 2 -36.48 1.35 -31.85
C GLY A 2 -36.01 1.89 -30.51
N GLY A 3 -34.70 1.84 -30.26
CA GLY A 3 -34.08 2.43 -29.08
C GLY A 3 -33.73 3.90 -29.33
N THR A 4 -34.14 4.78 -28.44
CA THR A 4 -33.85 6.22 -28.48
C THR A 4 -32.33 6.47 -28.34
N SER A 5 -31.62 6.66 -29.46
CA SER A 5 -30.18 6.94 -29.48
C SER A 5 -29.89 8.42 -29.19
N SER A 6 -29.78 8.81 -27.91
CA SER A 6 -29.18 10.09 -27.53
C SER A 6 -27.66 9.93 -27.40
N THR A 7 -26.94 10.10 -28.51
CA THR A 7 -25.47 9.98 -28.54
C THR A 7 -24.85 11.27 -27.99
N ARG A 8 -24.56 11.29 -26.68
CA ARG A 8 -23.86 12.41 -26.03
C ARG A 8 -22.37 12.35 -26.40
N ARG A 9 -21.85 13.43 -26.99
CA ARG A 9 -20.42 13.56 -27.30
C ARG A 9 -19.65 13.76 -25.99
N VAL A 10 -18.64 12.92 -25.76
CA VAL A 10 -17.73 13.01 -24.62
C VAL A 10 -16.30 13.05 -25.15
N THR A 11 -15.43 13.81 -24.48
CA THR A 11 -13.99 13.85 -24.74
C THR A 11 -13.28 13.11 -23.62
N PHE A 12 -12.35 12.23 -23.98
CA PHE A 12 -11.62 11.38 -23.03
C PHE A 12 -10.17 11.84 -22.95
N GLU A 13 -9.70 12.04 -21.73
CA GLU A 13 -8.29 12.17 -21.40
C GLU A 13 -8.05 11.24 -20.19
N ALA A 14 -6.97 10.47 -20.24
CA ALA A 14 -6.59 9.55 -19.17
C ALA A 14 -5.61 10.25 -18.23
N ASP A 15 -5.76 10.04 -16.92
CA ASP A 15 -4.82 10.54 -15.93
C ASP A 15 -3.55 9.67 -15.83
N GLU A 16 -2.62 10.05 -14.95
CA GLU A 16 -1.33 9.36 -14.73
C GLU A 16 -1.47 7.91 -14.25
N ASN A 17 -2.67 7.51 -13.80
CA ASN A 17 -2.98 6.16 -13.37
C ASN A 17 -3.88 5.42 -14.38
N GLU A 18 -3.96 5.92 -15.62
CA GLU A 18 -4.78 5.40 -16.71
C GLU A 18 -6.28 5.36 -16.40
N ASN A 19 -6.74 6.09 -15.38
CA ASN A 19 -8.16 6.16 -15.06
C ASN A 19 -8.86 7.16 -15.98
N ILE A 20 -9.99 6.73 -16.54
CA ILE A 20 -10.84 7.57 -17.38
C ILE A 20 -12.00 8.10 -16.53
N THR A 21 -12.10 9.43 -16.40
CA THR A 21 -13.24 10.07 -15.74
C THR A 21 -14.08 10.86 -16.74
N VAL A 22 -15.40 10.71 -16.66
CA VAL A 22 -16.34 11.42 -17.54
C VAL A 22 -17.19 12.36 -16.71
N VAL A 23 -16.98 13.66 -16.86
CA VAL A 23 -17.71 14.68 -16.11
C VAL A 23 -18.94 15.14 -16.89
N LYS A 24 -20.12 15.04 -16.25
CA LYS A 24 -21.38 15.53 -16.81
C LYS A 24 -21.61 16.98 -16.39
N GLY A 25 -21.27 17.93 -17.27
CA GLY A 25 -21.56 19.35 -17.07
C GLY A 25 -23.04 19.71 -17.31
N ILE A 26 -23.49 20.79 -16.68
CA ILE A 26 -24.75 21.46 -16.99
C ILE A 26 -24.41 22.73 -17.78
N ARG A 27 -24.96 22.86 -18.99
CA ARG A 27 -24.84 24.10 -19.76
C ARG A 27 -25.95 25.05 -19.34
N LEU A 28 -25.57 26.27 -18.97
CA LEU A 28 -26.52 27.35 -18.73
C LEU A 28 -27.16 27.78 -20.06
N SER A 29 -28.41 28.24 -20.00
CA SER A 29 -29.07 28.84 -21.17
C SER A 29 -28.47 30.20 -21.49
N GLU A 30 -28.56 30.63 -22.75
CA GLU A 30 -28.03 31.93 -23.21
C GLU A 30 -28.52 33.10 -22.35
N ASN A 31 -29.81 33.14 -22.00
CA ASN A 31 -30.37 34.16 -21.12
C ASN A 31 -29.75 34.21 -19.71
N VAL A 32 -29.27 33.08 -19.18
CA VAL A 32 -28.58 33.02 -17.87
C VAL A 32 -27.13 33.44 -18.04
N ILE A 33 -26.49 33.04 -19.14
CA ILE A 33 -25.13 33.44 -19.50
C ILE A 33 -25.06 34.97 -19.65
N ASP A 34 -25.98 35.57 -20.40
CA ASP A 34 -25.99 37.01 -20.63
C ASP A 34 -26.23 37.81 -19.36
N ARG A 35 -27.16 37.37 -18.51
CA ARG A 35 -27.35 37.98 -17.19
C ARG A 35 -26.10 37.86 -16.32
N MET A 36 -25.42 36.73 -16.31
CA MET A 36 -24.17 36.57 -15.55
C MET A 36 -23.05 37.46 -16.13
N LYS A 37 -23.03 37.63 -17.45
CA LYS A 37 -22.11 38.49 -18.18
C LYS A 37 -22.35 39.97 -17.88
N GLU A 38 -23.61 40.40 -17.77
CA GLU A 38 -23.99 41.78 -17.42
C GLU A 38 -23.95 42.08 -15.91
N THR A 39 -24.08 41.06 -15.05
CA THR A 39 -23.80 41.20 -13.61
C THR A 39 -22.30 41.23 -13.28
N SER A 40 -21.43 41.02 -14.28
CA SER A 40 -20.03 41.38 -14.16
C SER A 40 -19.94 42.90 -14.33
N PRO A 41 -19.41 43.67 -13.37
CA PRO A 41 -19.43 45.13 -13.45
C PRO A 41 -18.40 45.60 -14.48
N SER A 42 -18.72 45.53 -15.76
CA SER A 42 -18.04 46.31 -16.79
C SER A 42 -18.60 47.73 -16.75
N GLY A 43 -18.17 48.48 -15.72
CA GLY A 43 -18.54 49.85 -15.46
C GLY A 43 -17.36 50.59 -14.86
N SER A 44 -16.76 51.43 -15.68
CA SER A 44 -15.74 52.44 -15.40
C SER A 44 -15.67 53.06 -14.00
N LYS A 45 -14.42 53.21 -13.53
CA LYS A 45 -13.85 54.28 -12.67
C LYS A 45 -14.42 54.50 -11.27
N SER A 46 -13.49 54.39 -10.32
CA SER A 46 -13.43 55.11 -9.04
C SER A 46 -14.57 54.85 -8.07
N GLN A 47 -14.43 53.76 -7.31
CA GLN A 47 -14.91 53.78 -5.94
C GLN A 47 -13.81 53.25 -5.05
N ARG A 48 -13.16 54.19 -4.35
CA ARG A 48 -12.40 53.91 -3.13
C ARG A 48 -13.34 53.16 -2.18
N TYR A 49 -13.34 51.84 -2.24
CA TYR A 49 -13.92 51.02 -1.20
C TYR A 49 -12.90 50.91 -0.07
N SER A 50 -12.80 51.98 0.72
CA SER A 50 -12.57 51.81 2.15
C SER A 50 -13.84 51.17 2.70
N GLY A 51 -13.84 49.85 2.82
CA GLY A 51 -14.96 49.10 3.34
C GLY A 51 -14.45 47.78 3.84
N ALA A 52 -14.06 47.77 5.11
CA ALA A 52 -14.14 46.63 6.02
C ALA A 52 -14.57 45.28 5.41
N TYR A 53 -13.61 44.47 4.97
CA TYR A 53 -13.82 43.04 4.74
C TYR A 53 -12.70 42.26 5.44
N GLY A 54 -13.04 41.68 6.59
CA GLY A 54 -12.44 40.48 7.19
C GLY A 54 -10.95 40.54 7.53
N ALA A 55 -10.62 40.58 8.83
CA ALA A 55 -9.35 40.15 9.42
C ALA A 55 -8.17 40.05 8.42
N SER A 56 -7.51 41.17 8.14
CA SER A 56 -6.27 41.20 7.37
C SER A 56 -5.22 40.39 8.14
N VAL A 57 -5.12 39.11 7.84
CA VAL A 57 -4.00 38.25 8.26
C VAL A 57 -2.74 38.94 7.75
N SER A 58 -1.84 39.31 8.66
CA SER A 58 -0.58 39.93 8.28
C SER A 58 0.27 38.90 7.52
N ASP A 59 1.10 39.37 6.59
CA ASP A 59 1.99 38.50 5.80
C ASP A 59 2.91 37.66 6.72
N GLU A 60 3.26 38.20 7.89
CA GLU A 60 4.00 37.51 8.95
C GLU A 60 3.20 36.39 9.64
N GLU A 61 1.90 36.60 9.90
CA GLU A 61 1.03 35.56 10.45
C GLU A 61 0.82 34.42 9.44
N LEU A 62 0.69 34.75 8.15
CA LEU A 62 0.56 33.77 7.07
C LEU A 62 1.85 32.94 6.94
N LYS A 63 3.02 33.58 6.94
CA LYS A 63 4.32 32.92 6.89
C LYS A 63 4.57 32.02 8.11
N ARG A 64 4.15 32.46 9.30
CA ARG A 64 4.22 31.65 10.53
C ARG A 64 3.38 30.38 10.40
N ARG A 65 2.15 30.47 9.90
CA ARG A 65 1.27 29.30 9.72
C ARG A 65 1.82 28.28 8.73
N VAL A 66 2.38 28.74 7.62
CA VAL A 66 3.03 27.86 6.63
C VAL A 66 4.23 27.14 7.24
N ALA A 67 5.07 27.85 8.01
CA ALA A 67 6.22 27.25 8.68
C ALA A 67 5.81 26.23 9.76
N GLU A 68 4.76 26.52 10.53
CA GLU A 68 4.21 25.61 11.53
C GLU A 68 3.60 24.35 10.89
N GLU A 69 2.83 24.51 9.81
CA GLU A 69 2.25 23.40 9.05
C GLU A 69 3.33 22.49 8.46
N LEU A 70 4.38 23.07 7.86
CA LEU A 70 5.54 22.32 7.36
C LEU A 70 6.28 21.57 8.47
N ALA A 71 6.47 22.21 9.63
CA ALA A 71 7.13 21.58 10.77
C ALA A 71 6.34 20.39 11.31
N LEU A 72 5.01 20.52 11.41
CA LEU A 72 4.12 19.44 11.84
C LEU A 72 4.09 18.30 10.83
N GLU A 73 4.08 18.60 9.53
CA GLU A 73 4.11 17.59 8.48
C GLU A 73 5.44 16.83 8.48
N GLN A 74 6.56 17.53 8.65
CA GLN A 74 7.87 16.91 8.76
C GLN A 74 7.99 16.02 10.00
N ALA A 75 7.51 16.49 11.16
CA ALA A 75 7.47 15.68 12.38
C ALA A 75 6.61 14.41 12.22
N LYS A 76 5.47 14.51 11.52
CA LYS A 76 4.61 13.36 11.22
C LYS A 76 5.32 12.35 10.32
N LYS A 77 5.99 12.81 9.26
CA LYS A 77 6.75 11.98 8.33
C LYS A 77 7.92 11.27 9.02
N GLU A 78 8.64 11.97 9.90
CA GLU A 78 9.74 11.40 10.70
C GLU A 78 9.24 10.40 11.73
N SER A 79 8.10 10.67 12.39
CA SER A 79 7.46 9.70 13.28
C SER A 79 7.03 8.44 12.52
N GLU A 80 6.43 8.59 11.33
CA GLU A 80 6.02 7.45 10.52
C GLU A 80 7.22 6.63 10.05
N SER A 81 8.29 7.28 9.56
CA SER A 81 9.51 6.59 9.13
C SER A 81 10.16 5.86 10.30
N GLN A 82 10.17 6.45 11.50
CA GLN A 82 10.68 5.80 12.70
C GLN A 82 9.83 4.58 13.09
N LYS A 83 8.50 4.66 12.99
CA LYS A 83 7.60 3.51 13.23
C LYS A 83 7.86 2.38 12.23
N ARG A 84 7.95 2.70 10.93
CA ARG A 84 8.26 1.73 9.87
C ARG A 84 9.62 1.07 10.10
N LEU A 85 10.64 1.84 10.49
CA LEU A 85 11.97 1.31 10.81
C LEU A 85 11.95 0.37 12.02
N LYS A 86 11.21 0.72 13.08
CA LYS A 86 11.06 -0.14 14.27
C LYS A 86 10.37 -1.45 13.91
N GLN A 87 9.27 -1.39 13.15
CA GLN A 87 8.53 -2.56 12.69
C GLN A 87 9.39 -3.46 11.80
N SER A 88 10.14 -2.88 10.85
CA SER A 88 11.07 -3.64 9.99
C SER A 88 12.10 -4.39 10.84
N LYS A 89 12.73 -3.72 11.81
CA LYS A 89 13.72 -4.35 12.69
C LYS A 89 13.15 -5.49 13.53
N GLU A 90 11.89 -5.40 13.93
CA GLU A 90 11.21 -6.45 14.68
C GLU A 90 10.91 -7.66 13.79
N LEU A 91 10.37 -7.42 12.59
CA LEU A 91 10.13 -8.47 11.60
C LEU A 91 11.43 -9.18 11.19
N ASP A 92 12.53 -8.45 11.04
CA ASP A 92 13.83 -9.04 10.72
C ASP A 92 14.34 -9.96 11.83
N ARG A 93 14.14 -9.58 13.11
CA ARG A 93 14.49 -10.43 14.26
C ARG A 93 13.63 -11.68 14.32
N GLU A 94 12.33 -11.55 14.12
CA GLU A 94 11.41 -12.69 14.08
C GLU A 94 11.77 -13.65 12.95
N ARG A 95 12.04 -13.11 11.76
CA ARG A 95 12.48 -13.90 10.61
C ARG A 95 13.80 -14.62 10.87
N ALA A 96 14.75 -13.97 11.53
CA ALA A 96 16.02 -14.60 11.91
C ALA A 96 15.80 -15.76 12.90
N PHE A 97 14.98 -15.55 13.93
CA PHE A 97 14.63 -16.59 14.89
C PHE A 97 13.91 -17.77 14.22
N ALA A 98 12.92 -17.51 13.37
CA ALA A 98 12.21 -18.54 12.64
C ALA A 98 13.13 -19.36 11.71
N ASN A 99 14.07 -18.69 11.01
CA ASN A 99 15.06 -19.36 10.17
C ASN A 99 16.02 -20.25 10.98
N GLU A 100 16.47 -19.78 12.14
CA GLU A 100 17.33 -20.58 13.03
C GLU A 100 16.58 -21.82 13.52
N GLN A 101 15.33 -21.66 13.94
CA GLN A 101 14.49 -22.76 14.39
C GLN A 101 14.20 -23.76 13.28
N LEU A 102 13.90 -23.28 12.06
CA LEU A 102 13.75 -24.13 10.88
C LEU A 102 15.02 -24.93 10.59
N THR A 103 16.18 -24.28 10.63
CA THR A 103 17.47 -24.93 10.40
C THR A 103 17.73 -26.02 11.43
N ARG A 104 17.45 -25.74 12.71
CA ARG A 104 17.54 -26.73 13.80
C ARG A 104 16.58 -27.91 13.60
N ALA A 105 15.34 -27.65 13.19
CA ALA A 105 14.35 -28.68 12.94
C ALA A 105 14.76 -29.60 11.78
N ILE A 106 15.22 -29.02 10.66
CA ILE A 106 15.71 -29.78 9.50
C ILE A 106 16.89 -30.69 9.88
N LEU A 107 17.84 -30.17 10.66
CA LEU A 107 18.98 -30.97 11.11
C LEU A 107 18.54 -32.12 12.02
N ARG A 108 17.63 -31.87 12.97
CA ARG A 108 17.07 -32.92 13.83
C ARG A 108 16.34 -33.98 13.03
N GLU A 109 15.51 -33.57 12.07
CA GLU A 109 14.77 -34.47 11.21
C GLU A 109 15.71 -35.35 10.37
N ARG A 110 16.76 -34.77 9.79
CA ARG A 110 17.77 -35.53 9.04
C ARG A 110 18.46 -36.58 9.91
N ILE A 111 18.90 -36.20 11.12
CA ILE A 111 19.54 -37.12 12.05
C ILE A 111 18.59 -38.26 12.43
N SER A 112 17.35 -37.93 12.80
CA SER A 112 16.34 -38.93 13.15
C SER A 112 16.06 -39.89 11.98
N SER A 113 15.93 -39.36 10.78
CA SER A 113 15.67 -40.16 9.57
C SER A 113 16.84 -41.09 9.23
N GLU A 114 18.08 -40.62 9.38
CA GLU A 114 19.26 -41.45 9.17
C GLU A 114 19.41 -42.54 10.24
N GLU A 115 19.12 -42.23 11.50
CA GLU A 115 19.16 -43.18 12.61
C GLU A 115 18.14 -44.31 12.39
N GLU A 116 16.89 -43.97 12.03
CA GLU A 116 15.87 -44.97 11.70
C GLU A 116 16.27 -45.82 10.49
N ARG A 117 16.86 -45.20 9.45
CA ARG A 117 17.34 -45.92 8.26
C ARG A 117 18.48 -46.89 8.61
N ALA A 118 19.39 -46.51 9.52
CA ALA A 118 20.46 -47.38 9.99
C ALA A 118 19.90 -48.55 10.81
N LYS A 119 18.95 -48.30 11.71
CA LYS A 119 18.25 -49.34 12.48
C LYS A 119 17.53 -50.32 11.56
N ALA A 120 16.81 -49.83 10.55
CA ALA A 120 16.12 -50.67 9.58
C ALA A 120 17.10 -51.58 8.81
N LYS A 121 18.23 -51.02 8.33
CA LYS A 121 19.29 -51.81 7.67
C LYS A 121 19.87 -52.88 8.59
N HIS A 122 20.10 -52.55 9.86
CA HIS A 122 20.61 -53.52 10.82
C HIS A 122 19.61 -54.66 11.06
N LEU A 123 18.32 -54.36 11.23
CA LEU A 123 17.28 -55.38 11.37
C LEU A 123 17.18 -56.30 10.15
N VAL A 124 17.36 -55.77 8.93
CA VAL A 124 17.43 -56.58 7.71
C VAL A 124 18.66 -57.50 7.75
N SER A 125 19.84 -56.96 8.01
CA SER A 125 21.07 -57.75 8.09
C SER A 125 21.01 -58.85 9.16
N VAL A 126 20.40 -58.58 10.32
CA VAL A 126 20.22 -59.58 11.38
C VAL A 126 19.27 -60.68 10.92
N LYS A 127 18.16 -60.32 10.24
CA LYS A 127 17.23 -61.31 9.68
C LYS A 127 17.92 -62.21 8.66
N ASP A 128 18.71 -61.64 7.76
CA ASP A 128 19.45 -62.39 6.74
C ASP A 128 20.44 -63.38 7.39
N VAL A 129 21.15 -62.97 8.44
CA VAL A 129 22.10 -63.84 9.16
C VAL A 129 21.37 -64.97 9.90
N VAL A 130 20.23 -64.69 10.53
CA VAL A 130 19.42 -65.72 11.19
C VAL A 130 18.87 -66.71 10.18
N GLU A 131 18.36 -66.24 9.04
CA GLU A 131 17.84 -67.10 7.97
C GLU A 131 18.94 -68.02 7.41
N MET A 132 20.13 -67.48 7.16
CA MET A 132 21.30 -68.28 6.73
C MET A 132 21.72 -69.32 7.77
N SER A 133 21.68 -68.99 9.06
CA SER A 133 22.02 -69.92 10.14
C SER A 133 21.00 -71.06 10.27
N CYS A 134 19.71 -70.74 10.10
CA CYS A 134 18.63 -71.74 10.04
C CYS A 134 18.81 -72.69 8.84
N LEU A 135 19.16 -72.16 7.66
CA LEU A 135 19.39 -72.98 6.46
C LEU A 135 20.62 -73.90 6.60
N GLN A 136 21.61 -73.51 7.40
CA GLN A 136 22.79 -74.31 7.70
C GLN A 136 22.58 -75.31 8.86
N GLY A 137 21.41 -75.32 9.50
CA GLY A 137 21.09 -76.23 10.61
C GLY A 137 21.85 -75.95 11.92
N ASN A 138 22.34 -74.72 12.10
CA ASN A 138 23.14 -74.31 13.27
C ASN A 138 22.29 -73.68 14.39
N LEU A 139 20.98 -73.95 14.44
CA LEU A 139 20.08 -73.51 15.51
C LEU A 139 19.65 -74.67 16.41
#